data_AF-A0A015MJV1-F1
#
_entry.id   AF-A0A015MJV1-F1
#
_cell.length_a   1.000
_cell.length_b   1.000
_cell.length_c   1.000
_cell.angle_alpha   90.00
_cell.angle_beta   90.00
_cell.angle_gamma   90.00
#
_symmetry.space_group_name_H-M   'P 1'
#
loop_
_entity.id
_entity.type
_entity.pdbx_description
1 polymer ?
#
loop_
_entity_poly.entity_id
_entity_poly.type
_entity_poly.pdbx_seq_one_letter_code
_entity_poly.pdbx_strand_id
1 'polypeptide(L)'
;METNDAPLSVKKKRPIEIHNYPKESVIQYSDSERSYTYNIIKEGTYPPAAYLKYTKGQKGFRIPDNYEVETSLRKPKTRQIVKCIIKYVEKKPVYWVYYGDKFQYHVKSEKSSSDVACLYAKALNPETKTRYSGPHFFGLHLEILQQTRDIYRRATVLKSFDNLTQTGQNNRAKKIAKSISAIFDQETTKCCHLDDDSNLKSIEFSIRDNSFHFSFNEDNVEIKHKARAAVQACDKGQL
;
A
#
# COMPACT_ATOMS: atom_id res chain seq x y z
N MET A 1 52.81 7.68 21.02
CA MET A 1 52.12 8.15 19.80
C MET A 1 50.99 7.15 19.56
N GLU A 2 49.86 7.35 20.23
CA GLU A 2 48.69 6.48 20.10
C GLU A 2 47.88 6.93 18.89
N THR A 3 47.81 6.07 17.87
CA THR A 3 46.91 6.26 16.73
C THR A 3 45.52 5.81 17.14
N ASN A 4 44.69 6.76 17.56
CA ASN A 4 43.26 6.57 17.75
C ASN A 4 42.55 6.50 16.39
N ASP A 5 42.45 5.29 15.83
CA ASP A 5 41.51 5.03 14.73
C ASP A 5 40.09 4.88 15.30
N ALA A 6 39.38 5.99 15.36
CA ALA A 6 37.93 5.98 15.57
C ALA A 6 37.24 5.41 14.32
N PRO A 7 36.38 4.39 14.43
CA PRO A 7 35.69 3.85 13.27
C PRO A 7 34.69 4.89 12.72
N LEU A 8 34.93 5.32 11.47
CA LEU A 8 34.02 6.13 10.67
C LEU A 8 32.59 5.55 10.72
N SER A 9 31.65 6.31 11.30
CA SER A 9 30.25 5.94 11.34
C SER A 9 29.70 5.89 9.90
N VAL A 10 29.53 4.69 9.37
CA VAL A 10 28.90 4.50 8.05
C VAL A 10 27.46 4.99 8.15
N LYS A 11 27.16 6.13 7.50
CA LYS A 11 25.80 6.66 7.36
C LYS A 11 24.93 5.57 6.70
N LYS A 12 24.03 4.95 7.48
CA LYS A 12 23.08 3.96 6.94
C LYS A 12 22.21 4.64 5.89
N LYS A 13 22.31 4.20 4.64
CA LYS A 13 21.41 4.65 3.56
C LYS A 13 19.98 4.28 3.95
N ARG A 14 19.05 5.22 3.75
CA ARG A 14 17.61 4.95 3.92
C ARG A 14 17.17 3.88 2.91
N PRO A 15 16.26 2.96 3.29
CA PRO A 15 15.65 2.04 2.33
C PRO A 15 15.01 2.81 1.18
N ILE A 16 15.16 2.30 -0.03
CA ILE A 16 14.57 2.84 -1.25
C ILE A 16 13.69 1.76 -1.86
N GLU A 17 12.43 2.12 -2.13
CA GLU A 17 11.44 1.31 -2.83
C GLU A 17 11.09 2.04 -4.15
N ILE A 18 11.31 1.38 -5.29
CA ILE A 18 11.06 1.93 -6.63
C ILE A 18 10.01 1.05 -7.31
N HIS A 19 8.88 1.64 -7.70
CA HIS A 19 7.78 0.93 -8.34
C HIS A 19 6.90 1.86 -9.17
N ASN A 20 6.13 1.26 -10.08
CA ASN A 20 4.99 1.88 -10.77
C ASN A 20 3.68 1.12 -10.43
N TYR A 21 3.66 0.43 -9.28
CA TYR A 21 2.53 -0.39 -8.84
C TYR A 21 1.26 0.45 -8.64
N PRO A 22 0.05 0.00 -9.04
CA PRO A 22 -0.26 -1.34 -9.59
C PRO A 22 -0.14 -1.47 -11.11
N LYS A 23 0.31 -0.44 -11.84
CA LYS A 23 0.43 -0.50 -13.31
C LYS A 23 1.45 -1.56 -13.75
N GLU A 24 2.53 -1.71 -13.00
CA GLU A 24 3.52 -2.78 -13.15
C GLU A 24 3.60 -3.61 -11.88
N SER A 25 3.73 -4.93 -12.02
CA SER A 25 3.84 -5.87 -10.89
C SER A 25 5.23 -5.89 -10.25
N VAL A 26 6.21 -5.23 -10.86
CA VAL A 26 7.60 -5.26 -10.42
C VAL A 26 7.88 -4.16 -9.41
N ILE A 27 8.46 -4.55 -8.27
CA ILE A 27 8.89 -3.65 -7.21
C ILE A 27 10.36 -3.92 -6.93
N GLN A 28 11.18 -2.88 -7.02
CA GLN A 28 12.60 -2.94 -6.65
C GLN A 28 12.78 -2.34 -5.26
N TYR A 29 13.48 -3.06 -4.40
CA TYR A 29 13.80 -2.60 -3.06
C TYR A 29 15.30 -2.72 -2.82
N SER A 30 15.89 -1.67 -2.26
CA SER A 30 17.27 -1.72 -1.81
C SER A 30 17.43 -1.00 -0.48
N ASP A 31 18.21 -1.59 0.42
CA ASP A 31 18.71 -0.93 1.63
C ASP A 31 20.25 -0.87 1.59
N SER A 32 20.87 -0.48 2.70
CA SER A 32 22.34 -0.38 2.79
C SER A 32 23.08 -1.69 2.57
N GLU A 33 22.41 -2.84 2.71
CA GLU A 33 23.04 -4.16 2.69
C GLU A 33 22.51 -5.06 1.55
N ARG A 34 21.28 -4.84 1.10
CA ARG A 34 20.54 -5.81 0.29
C ARG A 34 19.80 -5.14 -0.84
N SER A 35 19.60 -5.89 -1.91
CA SER A 35 18.75 -5.49 -3.02
C SER A 35 17.92 -6.67 -3.47
N TYR A 36 16.62 -6.42 -3.61
CA TYR A 36 15.62 -7.39 -4.01
C TYR A 36 14.83 -6.84 -5.18
N THR A 37 14.36 -7.76 -6.03
CA THR A 37 13.31 -7.45 -7.00
C THR A 37 12.18 -8.41 -6.75
N TYR A 38 10.98 -7.86 -6.61
CA TYR A 38 9.76 -8.60 -6.41
C TYR A 38 8.92 -8.47 -7.67
N ASN A 39 8.37 -9.58 -8.14
CA ASN A 39 7.31 -9.61 -9.14
C ASN A 39 6.05 -10.12 -8.46
N ILE A 40 5.09 -9.24 -8.23
CA ILE A 40 3.86 -9.55 -7.50
C ILE A 40 2.90 -10.31 -8.43
N ILE A 41 2.68 -11.59 -8.14
CA ILE A 41 1.77 -12.44 -8.92
C ILE A 41 0.34 -12.30 -8.40
N LYS A 42 0.17 -12.36 -7.08
CA LYS A 42 -1.10 -12.10 -6.40
C LYS A 42 -0.84 -11.29 -5.15
N GLU A 43 -1.51 -10.14 -5.05
CA GLU A 43 -1.38 -9.24 -3.88
C GLU A 43 -1.91 -9.91 -2.59
N GLY A 44 -2.93 -10.75 -2.68
CA GLY A 44 -3.60 -11.31 -1.52
C GLY A 44 -4.34 -10.25 -0.69
N THR A 45 -5.05 -10.68 0.35
CA THR A 45 -5.83 -9.78 1.22
C THR A 45 -5.52 -10.04 2.68
N TYR A 46 -5.72 -9.03 3.54
CA TYR A 46 -5.60 -9.29 4.97
C TYR A 46 -6.82 -10.05 5.49
N PRO A 47 -6.63 -11.16 6.21
CA PRO A 47 -7.73 -11.84 6.86
C PRO A 47 -8.41 -10.95 7.91
N PRO A 48 -9.64 -11.29 8.34
CA PRO A 48 -10.31 -10.70 9.49
C PRO A 48 -9.41 -10.57 10.72
N ALA A 49 -9.59 -9.47 11.44
CA ALA A 49 -8.78 -9.13 12.62
C ALA A 49 -8.74 -10.26 13.67
N ALA A 50 -9.80 -11.06 13.77
CA ALA A 50 -9.89 -12.20 14.68
C ALA A 50 -8.77 -13.25 14.51
N TYR A 51 -8.19 -13.37 13.31
CA TYR A 51 -7.11 -14.31 13.05
C TYR A 51 -5.95 -13.74 12.21
N LEU A 52 -5.92 -12.43 12.01
CA LEU A 52 -4.78 -11.75 11.40
C LEU A 52 -3.51 -12.00 12.22
N LYS A 53 -2.43 -12.34 11.53
CA LYS A 53 -1.11 -12.59 12.13
C LYS A 53 -0.12 -11.54 11.65
N TYR A 54 0.93 -11.37 12.46
CA TYR A 54 2.01 -10.44 12.22
C TYR A 54 3.36 -11.18 12.26
N THR A 55 4.33 -10.72 11.49
CA THR A 55 5.71 -11.21 11.62
C THR A 55 6.29 -10.80 12.97
N LYS A 56 7.22 -11.59 13.52
CA LYS A 56 7.90 -11.25 14.79
C LYS A 56 8.78 -10.00 14.63
N GLY A 57 8.77 -9.10 15.62
CA GLY A 57 9.58 -7.87 15.68
C GLY A 57 8.81 -6.65 16.20
N GLN A 58 9.50 -5.56 16.57
CA GLN A 58 8.88 -4.34 17.11
C GLN A 58 7.89 -3.67 16.13
N LYS A 59 8.15 -3.77 14.82
CA LYS A 59 7.26 -3.31 13.74
C LYS A 59 6.81 -4.51 12.90
N GLY A 60 6.13 -5.47 13.53
CA GLY A 60 5.65 -6.66 12.84
C GLY A 60 4.78 -6.33 11.62
N PHE A 61 5.04 -6.99 10.50
CA PHE A 61 4.29 -6.80 9.26
C PHE A 61 3.06 -7.70 9.23
N ARG A 62 1.92 -7.16 8.79
CA ARG A 62 0.68 -7.92 8.61
C ARG A 62 0.87 -8.99 7.55
N ILE A 63 0.42 -10.21 7.84
CA ILE A 63 0.56 -11.34 6.93
C ILE A 63 -0.70 -11.45 6.06
N PRO A 64 -0.60 -11.32 4.73
CA PRO A 64 -1.73 -11.49 3.82
C PRO A 64 -2.04 -12.97 3.59
N ASP A 65 -3.30 -13.24 3.23
CA ASP A 65 -3.78 -14.51 2.71
C ASP A 65 -3.80 -14.51 1.17
N ASN A 66 -3.64 -15.70 0.57
CA ASN A 66 -3.58 -15.91 -0.88
C ASN A 66 -2.58 -15.00 -1.61
N TYR A 67 -1.44 -14.75 -0.98
CA TYR A 67 -0.37 -13.92 -1.52
C TYR A 67 0.65 -14.77 -2.29
N GLU A 68 1.05 -14.31 -3.47
CA GLU A 68 2.04 -14.96 -4.33
C GLU A 68 3.02 -13.92 -4.90
N VAL A 69 4.32 -14.16 -4.73
CA VAL A 69 5.37 -13.26 -5.22
C VAL A 69 6.57 -14.04 -5.70
N GLU A 70 7.16 -13.60 -6.81
CA GLU A 70 8.48 -14.03 -7.23
C GLU A 70 9.53 -13.07 -6.67
N THR A 71 10.54 -13.61 -6.00
CA THR A 71 11.62 -12.82 -5.39
C THR A 71 12.95 -13.18 -6.02
N SER A 72 13.69 -12.18 -6.49
CA SER A 72 15.06 -12.36 -6.96
C SER A 72 16.07 -11.86 -5.92
N LEU A 73 16.98 -12.75 -5.52
CA LEU A 73 17.85 -12.58 -4.34
C LEU A 73 19.26 -12.04 -4.63
N ARG A 74 19.65 -11.88 -5.92
CA ARG A 74 21.03 -11.57 -6.33
C ARG A 74 21.12 -10.66 -7.57
N LYS A 75 22.33 -10.10 -7.77
CA LYS A 75 22.73 -9.34 -8.97
C LYS A 75 22.51 -10.15 -10.27
N PRO A 76 22.33 -9.49 -11.43
CA PRO A 76 21.74 -10.08 -12.65
C PRO A 76 22.38 -11.39 -13.17
N LYS A 77 23.66 -11.61 -12.92
CA LYS A 77 24.43 -12.75 -13.48
C LYS A 77 24.19 -14.11 -12.79
N THR A 78 23.60 -14.14 -11.59
CA THR A 78 23.32 -15.38 -10.82
C THR A 78 21.92 -15.36 -10.20
N ARG A 79 20.96 -14.75 -10.92
CA ARG A 79 19.66 -14.38 -10.40
C ARG A 79 18.80 -15.62 -10.11
N GLN A 80 18.92 -16.16 -8.91
CA GLN A 80 18.01 -17.19 -8.42
C GLN A 80 16.67 -16.53 -8.11
N ILE A 81 15.64 -16.95 -8.84
CA ILE A 81 14.26 -16.54 -8.66
C ILE A 81 13.57 -17.64 -7.86
N VAL A 82 12.88 -17.24 -6.80
CA VAL A 82 12.04 -18.14 -6.01
C VAL A 82 10.61 -17.64 -6.03
N LYS A 83 9.65 -18.55 -6.00
CA LYS A 83 8.24 -18.22 -5.85
C LYS A 83 7.82 -18.45 -4.41
N CYS A 84 7.43 -17.39 -3.73
CA CYS A 84 6.97 -17.39 -2.36
C CYS A 84 5.43 -17.32 -2.33
N ILE A 85 4.80 -18.17 -1.53
CA ILE A 85 3.34 -18.23 -1.38
C ILE A 85 2.96 -18.20 0.09
N ILE A 86 1.91 -17.46 0.42
CA ILE A 86 1.28 -17.49 1.74
C ILE A 86 -0.20 -17.80 1.57
N LYS A 87 -0.68 -18.79 2.32
CA LYS A 87 -2.12 -19.11 2.45
C LYS A 87 -2.47 -19.38 3.90
N TYR A 88 -3.67 -18.97 4.30
CA TYR A 88 -4.23 -19.30 5.59
C TYR A 88 -4.97 -20.63 5.52
N VAL A 89 -4.49 -21.62 6.28
CA VAL A 89 -5.14 -22.91 6.47
C VAL A 89 -5.57 -22.97 7.93
N GLU A 90 -6.84 -23.26 8.18
CA GLU A 90 -7.41 -23.31 9.55
C GLU A 90 -7.08 -22.04 10.38
N LYS A 91 -7.22 -20.85 9.76
CA LYS A 91 -6.94 -19.55 10.37
C LYS A 91 -5.47 -19.32 10.76
N LYS A 92 -4.53 -20.14 10.27
CA LYS A 92 -3.08 -19.98 10.48
C LYS A 92 -2.35 -19.82 9.14
N PRO A 93 -1.38 -18.89 9.03
CA PRO A 93 -0.60 -18.73 7.82
C PRO A 93 0.36 -19.90 7.64
N VAL A 94 0.38 -20.44 6.44
CA VAL A 94 1.36 -21.42 5.97
C VAL A 94 2.17 -20.76 4.85
N TYR A 95 3.47 -20.98 4.89
CA TYR A 95 4.43 -20.34 4.01
C TYR A 95 5.09 -21.39 3.13
N TRP A 96 5.13 -21.14 1.82
CA TRP A 96 5.83 -21.98 0.85
C TRP A 96 6.87 -21.18 0.10
N VAL A 97 8.00 -21.83 -0.20
CA VAL A 97 9.01 -21.33 -1.12
C VAL A 97 9.24 -22.40 -2.16
N TYR A 98 8.94 -22.08 -3.42
CA TYR A 98 9.21 -22.91 -4.57
C TYR A 98 10.47 -22.43 -5.29
N TYR A 99 11.29 -23.36 -5.75
CA TYR A 99 12.61 -23.09 -6.32
C TYR A 99 13.04 -24.18 -7.30
N GLY A 100 14.19 -23.96 -7.95
CA GLY A 100 14.68 -24.80 -9.04
C GLY A 100 14.01 -24.48 -10.38
N ASP A 101 14.37 -25.23 -11.40
CA ASP A 101 13.83 -25.04 -12.74
C ASP A 101 12.32 -25.21 -12.73
N LYS A 102 11.60 -24.23 -13.30
CA LYS A 102 10.13 -24.19 -13.34
C LYS A 102 9.47 -24.38 -11.96
N PHE A 103 10.15 -24.05 -10.86
CA PHE A 103 9.62 -24.14 -9.50
C PHE A 103 9.24 -25.56 -9.05
N GLN A 104 9.96 -26.58 -9.53
CA GLN A 104 9.66 -27.99 -9.26
C GLN A 104 9.87 -28.42 -7.79
N TYR A 105 10.77 -27.76 -7.07
CA TYR A 105 11.05 -28.05 -5.67
C TYR A 105 10.35 -27.06 -4.76
N HIS A 106 10.01 -27.50 -3.55
CA HIS A 106 9.39 -26.63 -2.56
C HIS A 106 9.75 -27.02 -1.13
N VAL A 107 9.76 -26.01 -0.27
CA VAL A 107 9.76 -26.17 1.19
C VAL A 107 8.55 -25.46 1.76
N LYS A 108 8.02 -25.97 2.88
CA LYS A 108 6.90 -25.34 3.60
C LYS A 108 7.21 -25.18 5.08
N SER A 109 6.62 -24.15 5.69
CA SER A 109 6.62 -23.98 7.14
C SER A 109 5.28 -23.41 7.60
N GLU A 110 4.83 -23.87 8.75
CA GLU A 110 3.68 -23.30 9.48
C GLU A 110 4.15 -22.38 10.63
N LYS A 111 5.47 -22.26 10.83
CA LYS A 111 6.06 -21.52 11.96
C LYS A 111 6.21 -20.04 11.64
N SER A 112 6.87 -19.71 10.53
CA SER A 112 7.06 -18.33 10.09
C SER A 112 7.66 -18.25 8.67
N SER A 113 7.58 -17.08 8.05
CA SER A 113 8.25 -16.78 6.77
C SER A 113 9.78 -16.89 6.86
N SER A 114 10.38 -16.56 8.00
CA SER A 114 11.84 -16.70 8.21
C SER A 114 12.27 -18.15 8.34
N ASP A 115 11.42 -18.99 8.96
CA ASP A 115 11.68 -20.42 9.11
C ASP A 115 11.71 -21.11 7.74
N VAL A 116 10.70 -20.90 6.89
CA VAL A 116 10.71 -21.47 5.53
C VAL A 116 11.85 -20.93 4.67
N ALA A 117 12.23 -19.65 4.82
CA ALA A 117 13.37 -19.11 4.11
C ALA A 117 14.70 -19.76 4.57
N CYS A 118 14.82 -20.10 5.85
CA CYS A 118 15.96 -20.87 6.36
C CYS A 118 15.94 -22.33 5.88
N LEU A 119 14.77 -22.97 5.82
CA LEU A 119 14.62 -24.32 5.23
C LEU A 119 15.05 -24.32 3.76
N TYR A 120 14.68 -23.29 3.00
CA TYR A 120 15.13 -23.10 1.63
C TYR A 120 16.67 -22.98 1.55
N ALA A 121 17.28 -22.15 2.41
CA ALA A 121 18.74 -22.01 2.43
C ALA A 121 19.43 -23.36 2.70
N LYS A 122 18.92 -24.13 3.66
CA LYS A 122 19.43 -25.48 3.98
C LYS A 122 19.19 -26.48 2.87
N ALA A 123 18.10 -26.37 2.14
CA ALA A 123 17.82 -27.23 1.00
C ALA A 123 18.80 -26.98 -0.17
N LEU A 124 19.31 -25.75 -0.31
CA LEU A 124 20.37 -25.45 -1.27
C LEU A 124 21.77 -25.88 -0.79
N ASN A 125 22.04 -25.69 0.50
CA ASN A 125 23.28 -26.10 1.13
C ASN A 125 23.01 -26.46 2.61
N PRO A 126 23.00 -27.75 2.98
CA PRO A 126 22.69 -28.21 4.34
C PRO A 126 23.61 -27.61 5.42
N GLU A 127 24.85 -27.28 5.08
CA GLU A 127 25.85 -26.70 6.00
C GLU A 127 25.77 -25.18 6.11
N THR A 128 24.86 -24.53 5.37
CA THR A 128 24.77 -23.08 5.36
C THR A 128 24.41 -22.50 6.73
N LYS A 129 25.12 -21.44 7.10
CA LYS A 129 24.77 -20.58 8.24
C LYS A 129 23.94 -19.36 7.81
N THR A 130 23.65 -19.23 6.52
CA THR A 130 22.87 -18.10 5.99
C THR A 130 21.46 -18.08 6.58
N ARG A 131 21.06 -16.92 7.10
CA ARG A 131 19.70 -16.67 7.58
C ARG A 131 19.06 -15.58 6.76
N TYR A 132 18.00 -15.93 6.04
CA TYR A 132 17.18 -14.95 5.34
C TYR A 132 16.17 -14.31 6.29
N SER A 133 15.96 -13.01 6.12
CA SER A 133 14.84 -12.33 6.78
C SER A 133 13.56 -12.69 6.02
N GLY A 134 12.67 -13.46 6.62
CA GLY A 134 11.39 -13.84 6.02
C GLY A 134 10.57 -12.65 5.50
N PRO A 135 10.41 -11.54 6.27
CA PRO A 135 9.72 -10.34 5.78
C PRO A 135 10.32 -9.73 4.50
N HIS A 136 11.65 -9.79 4.33
CA HIS A 136 12.29 -9.34 3.10
C HIS A 136 12.17 -10.38 2.00
N PHE A 137 12.40 -11.65 2.32
CA PHE A 137 12.30 -12.77 1.39
C PHE A 137 10.91 -12.92 0.75
N PHE A 138 9.86 -12.50 1.45
CA PHE A 138 8.48 -12.47 0.96
C PHE A 138 8.01 -11.08 0.52
N GLY A 139 8.81 -10.02 0.65
CA GLY A 139 8.36 -8.65 0.36
C GLY A 139 7.22 -8.15 1.26
N LEU A 140 7.07 -8.68 2.48
CA LEU A 140 6.01 -8.28 3.42
C LEU A 140 6.21 -6.86 3.99
N HIS A 141 7.42 -6.34 3.90
CA HIS A 141 7.77 -5.00 4.35
C HIS A 141 7.44 -3.91 3.33
N LEU A 142 7.15 -4.28 2.06
CA LEU A 142 6.89 -3.33 0.99
C LEU A 142 5.70 -2.44 1.35
N GLU A 143 5.92 -1.13 1.37
CA GLU A 143 4.95 -0.18 1.88
C GLU A 143 3.77 -0.05 0.91
N ILE A 144 4.06 -0.02 -0.40
CA ILE A 144 3.02 0.11 -1.43
C ILE A 144 1.98 -0.99 -1.34
N LEU A 145 2.40 -2.23 -1.04
CA LEU A 145 1.48 -3.36 -0.93
C LEU A 145 0.64 -3.31 0.34
N GLN A 146 1.09 -2.65 1.41
CA GLN A 146 0.27 -2.42 2.58
C GLN A 146 -0.79 -1.36 2.29
N GLN A 147 -0.38 -0.26 1.65
CA GLN A 147 -1.25 0.83 1.26
C GLN A 147 -2.34 0.36 0.29
N THR A 148 -1.98 -0.37 -0.76
CA THR A 148 -2.93 -0.88 -1.75
C THR A 148 -3.95 -1.83 -1.13
N ARG A 149 -3.53 -2.78 -0.28
CA ARG A 149 -4.46 -3.67 0.44
C ARG A 149 -5.42 -2.91 1.35
N ASP A 150 -4.92 -1.86 2.03
CA ASP A 150 -5.76 -1.03 2.89
C ASP A 150 -6.76 -0.18 2.08
N ILE A 151 -6.37 0.31 0.90
CA ILE A 151 -7.26 1.01 -0.03
C ILE A 151 -8.37 0.06 -0.49
N TYR A 152 -8.05 -1.15 -0.94
CA TYR A 152 -9.05 -2.12 -1.37
C TYR A 152 -9.98 -2.52 -0.22
N ARG A 153 -9.43 -2.78 0.98
CA ARG A 153 -10.25 -3.08 2.17
C ARG A 153 -11.23 -1.94 2.46
N ARG A 154 -10.78 -0.69 2.43
CA ARG A 154 -11.67 0.48 2.60
C ARG A 154 -12.71 0.54 1.48
N ALA A 155 -12.33 0.30 0.24
CA ALA A 155 -13.27 0.27 -0.89
C ALA A 155 -14.35 -0.80 -0.71
N THR A 156 -14.00 -2.01 -0.26
CA THR A 156 -14.98 -3.07 0.04
C THR A 156 -15.87 -2.77 1.24
N VAL A 157 -15.39 -2.04 2.25
CA VAL A 157 -16.19 -1.63 3.41
C VAL A 157 -17.10 -0.45 3.08
N LEU A 158 -16.66 0.42 2.16
CA LEU A 158 -17.44 1.58 1.74
C LEU A 158 -18.51 1.15 0.76
N LYS A 159 -19.78 1.41 1.11
CA LYS A 159 -20.87 1.34 0.13
C LYS A 159 -20.53 2.23 -1.07
N SER A 160 -20.82 1.72 -2.27
CA SER A 160 -20.83 2.52 -3.50
C SER A 160 -21.64 3.79 -3.27
N PHE A 161 -21.26 4.87 -3.95
CA PHE A 161 -21.94 6.16 -3.81
C PHE A 161 -23.45 6.07 -4.09
N ASP A 162 -23.86 5.30 -5.10
CA ASP A 162 -25.29 5.09 -5.44
C ASP A 162 -26.04 4.32 -4.36
N ASN A 163 -25.32 3.50 -3.59
CA ASN A 163 -25.89 2.66 -2.53
C ASN A 163 -25.94 3.39 -1.18
N LEU A 164 -25.58 4.67 -1.15
CA LEU A 164 -25.74 5.54 0.02
C LEU A 164 -27.10 6.23 -0.03
N THR A 165 -27.69 6.48 1.14
CA THR A 165 -28.78 7.44 1.25
C THR A 165 -28.29 8.83 0.87
N GLN A 166 -29.21 9.75 0.51
CA GLN A 166 -28.86 11.13 0.21
C GLN A 166 -28.01 11.78 1.32
N THR A 167 -28.37 11.51 2.59
CA THR A 167 -27.59 11.94 3.76
C THR A 167 -26.19 11.34 3.77
N GLY A 168 -26.04 10.05 3.44
CA GLY A 168 -24.75 9.39 3.33
C GLY A 168 -23.88 9.97 2.21
N GLN A 169 -24.47 10.30 1.07
CA GLN A 169 -23.81 10.98 -0.05
C GLN A 169 -23.31 12.36 0.36
N ASN A 170 -24.18 13.17 0.98
CA ASN A 170 -23.83 14.51 1.48
C ASN A 170 -22.72 14.45 2.53
N ASN A 171 -22.78 13.49 3.46
CA ASN A 171 -21.76 13.30 4.48
C ASN A 171 -20.40 12.92 3.89
N ARG A 172 -20.38 12.09 2.84
CA ARG A 172 -19.14 11.74 2.14
C ARG A 172 -18.54 12.95 1.42
N ALA A 173 -19.36 13.71 0.70
CA ALA A 173 -18.91 14.96 0.06
C ALA A 173 -18.39 15.97 1.08
N LYS A 174 -19.10 16.16 2.21
CA LYS A 174 -18.68 17.05 3.30
C LYS A 174 -17.35 16.63 3.92
N LYS A 175 -17.09 15.33 4.03
CA LYS A 175 -15.81 14.81 4.53
C LYS A 175 -14.65 15.18 3.61
N ILE A 176 -14.84 15.09 2.29
CA ILE A 176 -13.84 15.49 1.29
C ILE A 176 -13.56 17.00 1.41
N ALA A 177 -14.62 17.82 1.42
CA ALA A 177 -14.50 19.27 1.53
C ALA A 177 -13.74 19.69 2.81
N LYS A 178 -14.06 19.08 3.95
CA LYS A 178 -13.34 19.32 5.21
C LYS A 178 -11.86 18.96 5.13
N SER A 179 -11.52 17.82 4.51
CA SER A 179 -10.13 17.41 4.35
C SER A 179 -9.34 18.35 3.46
N ILE A 180 -9.93 18.83 2.36
CA ILE A 180 -9.29 19.82 1.48
C ILE A 180 -9.09 21.16 2.20
N SER A 181 -10.08 21.62 2.97
CA SER A 181 -9.95 22.83 3.79
C SER A 181 -8.77 22.73 4.77
N ALA A 182 -8.64 21.60 5.48
CA ALA A 182 -7.52 21.41 6.40
C ALA A 182 -6.14 21.38 5.70
N ILE A 183 -6.08 20.82 4.48
CA ILE A 183 -4.85 20.85 3.67
C ILE A 183 -4.52 22.28 3.24
N PHE A 184 -5.54 23.05 2.82
CA PHE A 184 -5.36 24.47 2.49
C PHE A 184 -4.78 25.23 3.67
N ASP A 185 -5.39 25.15 4.85
CA ASP A 185 -4.91 25.84 6.05
C ASP A 185 -3.44 25.49 6.36
N GLN A 186 -3.09 24.21 6.26
CA GLN A 186 -1.72 23.75 6.48
C GLN A 186 -0.72 24.31 5.45
N GLU A 187 -1.07 24.33 4.16
CA GLU A 187 -0.16 24.84 3.12
C GLU A 187 -0.04 26.36 3.18
N THR A 188 -1.13 27.07 3.49
CA THR A 188 -1.14 28.52 3.66
C THR A 188 -0.16 28.96 4.75
N THR A 189 -0.09 28.25 5.89
CA THR A 189 0.88 28.55 6.96
C THR A 189 2.34 28.36 6.55
N LYS A 190 2.62 27.57 5.50
CA LYS A 190 3.98 27.33 5.00
C LYS A 190 4.37 28.28 3.87
N CYS A 191 3.41 28.66 3.04
CA CYS A 191 3.66 29.31 1.75
C CYS A 191 3.29 30.80 1.72
N CYS A 192 2.45 31.27 2.64
CA CYS A 192 1.97 32.65 2.67
C CYS A 192 2.50 33.37 3.92
N HIS A 193 2.68 34.69 3.81
CA HIS A 193 2.89 35.54 4.97
C HIS A 193 1.57 35.68 5.75
N LEU A 194 1.64 35.95 7.06
CA LEU A 194 0.45 36.10 7.90
C LEU A 194 -0.45 37.28 7.46
N ASP A 195 0.15 38.28 6.81
CA ASP A 195 -0.55 39.47 6.30
C ASP A 195 -1.20 39.24 4.93
N ASP A 196 -0.98 38.08 4.29
CA ASP A 196 -1.50 37.78 2.94
C ASP A 196 -2.99 37.35 2.94
N ASP A 197 -3.63 37.27 4.12
CA ASP A 197 -5.06 36.99 4.35
C ASP A 197 -5.67 35.95 3.38
N SER A 198 -5.00 34.81 3.27
CA SER A 198 -5.34 33.78 2.31
C SER A 198 -6.52 32.93 2.81
N ASN A 199 -7.63 32.97 2.06
CA ASN A 199 -8.87 32.31 2.43
C ASN A 199 -9.41 31.36 1.35
N LEU A 200 -9.86 30.17 1.77
CA LEU A 200 -10.51 29.21 0.88
C LEU A 200 -11.99 29.56 0.73
N LYS A 201 -12.39 30.16 -0.40
CA LYS A 201 -13.77 30.62 -0.61
C LYS A 201 -14.79 29.49 -0.83
N SER A 202 -14.45 28.52 -1.67
CA SER A 202 -15.35 27.41 -1.99
C SER A 202 -14.62 26.19 -2.53
N ILE A 203 -15.29 25.04 -2.44
CA ILE A 203 -14.88 23.78 -3.03
C ILE A 203 -16.05 23.26 -3.88
N GLU A 204 -15.81 23.09 -5.18
CA GLU A 204 -16.77 22.50 -6.12
C GLU A 204 -16.18 21.23 -6.74
N PHE A 205 -16.92 20.13 -6.72
CA PHE A 205 -16.53 18.86 -7.33
C PHE A 205 -17.76 18.01 -7.62
N SER A 206 -17.61 17.02 -8.50
CA SER A 206 -18.64 16.01 -8.75
C SER A 206 -18.21 14.64 -8.28
N ILE A 207 -19.19 13.83 -7.85
CA ILE A 207 -19.04 12.39 -7.69
C ILE A 207 -20.12 11.75 -8.56
N ARG A 208 -19.70 11.12 -9.67
CA ARG A 208 -20.60 10.70 -10.75
C ARG A 208 -21.34 11.92 -11.32
N ASP A 209 -22.67 11.86 -11.40
CA ASP A 209 -23.51 12.92 -11.94
C ASP A 209 -23.98 13.94 -10.87
N ASN A 210 -23.58 13.75 -9.61
CA ASN A 210 -23.93 14.66 -8.53
C ASN A 210 -22.86 15.73 -8.33
N SER A 211 -23.25 17.00 -8.47
CA SER A 211 -22.40 18.16 -8.24
C SER A 211 -22.54 18.68 -6.82
N PHE A 212 -21.42 18.86 -6.13
CA PHE A 212 -21.33 19.39 -4.77
C PHE A 212 -20.61 20.73 -4.79
N HIS A 213 -21.21 21.71 -4.13
CA HIS A 213 -20.60 23.02 -3.89
C HIS A 213 -20.65 23.34 -2.39
N PHE A 214 -19.47 23.54 -1.80
CA PHE A 214 -19.30 23.96 -0.41
C PHE A 214 -18.69 25.35 -0.39
N SER A 215 -19.42 26.33 0.12
CA SER A 215 -18.86 27.66 0.43
C SER A 215 -18.41 27.70 1.89
N PHE A 216 -17.28 28.33 2.13
CA PHE A 216 -16.74 28.58 3.46
C PHE A 216 -16.84 30.08 3.72
N ASN A 217 -17.96 30.50 4.29
CA ASN A 217 -18.13 31.84 4.85
C ASN A 217 -18.20 31.70 6.37
N GLU A 218 -17.74 32.76 7.05
CA GLU A 218 -17.22 32.82 8.43
C GLU A 218 -17.92 32.03 9.55
N ASP A 219 -19.14 31.50 9.39
CA ASP A 219 -19.80 30.76 10.48
C ASP A 219 -20.60 29.51 10.07
N ASN A 220 -20.72 29.13 8.80
CA ASN A 220 -21.47 27.90 8.43
C ASN A 220 -21.08 27.27 7.09
N VAL A 221 -20.89 25.94 7.09
CA VAL A 221 -20.72 25.13 5.87
C VAL A 221 -22.09 24.91 5.23
N GLU A 222 -22.48 25.79 4.31
CA GLU A 222 -23.73 25.68 3.55
C GLU A 222 -23.55 24.72 2.37
N ILE A 223 -24.40 23.69 2.26
CA ILE A 223 -24.37 22.72 1.17
C ILE A 223 -25.38 23.17 0.11
N LYS A 224 -24.91 23.61 -1.05
CA LYS A 224 -25.80 23.87 -2.21
C LYS A 224 -25.69 22.72 -3.20
N HIS A 225 -26.79 22.00 -3.40
CA HIS A 225 -26.95 21.03 -4.48
C HIS A 225 -27.25 21.79 -5.77
N LYS A 226 -26.32 21.77 -6.73
CA LYS A 226 -26.65 22.14 -8.11
C LYS A 226 -27.12 20.88 -8.82
N ALA A 227 -28.44 20.68 -8.91
CA ALA A 227 -28.98 19.76 -9.88
C ALA A 227 -28.55 20.28 -11.27
N ARG A 228 -27.80 19.48 -12.05
CA ARG A 228 -27.66 19.75 -13.47
C ARG A 228 -29.05 19.59 -14.06
N ALA A 229 -29.77 20.69 -14.21
CA ALA A 229 -30.88 20.76 -15.14
C ALA A 229 -30.26 20.47 -16.52
N ALA A 230 -30.43 19.24 -17.00
CA ALA A 230 -30.29 18.95 -18.41
C ALA A 230 -31.34 19.84 -19.09
N VAL A 231 -30.89 20.97 -19.65
CA VAL A 231 -31.73 21.81 -20.49
C VAL A 231 -32.24 20.90 -21.59
N GLN A 232 -33.56 20.65 -21.55
CA GLN A 232 -34.29 19.90 -22.53
C GLN A 232 -33.97 20.48 -23.91
N ALA A 233 -33.25 19.73 -24.74
CA ALA A 233 -33.44 19.82 -26.17
C ALA A 233 -34.79 19.16 -26.48
N CYS A 234 -35.88 19.89 -26.23
CA CYS A 234 -37.15 19.61 -26.90
C CYS A 234 -37.03 20.09 -28.34
N ASP A 235 -36.25 19.36 -29.13
CA ASP A 235 -36.41 19.38 -30.58
C ASP A 235 -37.52 18.38 -30.90
N LYS A 236 -38.77 18.86 -30.75
CA LYS A 236 -39.94 18.25 -31.36
C LYS A 236 -40.66 19.37 -32.09
N GLY A 237 -40.39 19.45 -33.39
CA GLY A 237 -40.94 20.47 -34.27
C GLY A 237 -42.44 20.34 -34.52
N GLN A 238 -42.91 21.35 -35.25
CA GLN A 238 -44.09 21.46 -36.13
C GLN A 238 -44.30 22.99 -36.29
N LEU A 239 -44.44 23.59 -37.47
CA LEU A 239 -44.83 23.17 -38.82
C LEU A 239 -44.17 24.11 -39.84
#